data_AF-A0A1Y2QER7-F1
#
_entry.id   AF-A0A1Y2QER7-F1
#
_cell.length_a   1.000
_cell.length_b   1.000
_cell.length_c   1.000
_cell.angle_alpha   90.00
_cell.angle_beta   90.00
_cell.angle_gamma   90.00
#
_symmetry.space_group_name_H-M   'P 1'
#
loop_
_entity.id
_entity.type
_entity.pdbx_description
1 polymer ?
#
loop_
_entity_poly.entity_id
_entity_poly.type
_entity_poly.pdbx_seq_one_letter_code
_entity_poly.pdbx_strand_id
1 'polypeptide(L)'
;MKFLMRGAAVTALLVATPSLAQSRIDRARTAVTEATAKVEAAQTAGAQTYAGETMAKAEEALRFAKDQLARDHRDSTINEARRASGLADQALAEAERNKDARMAAERDARRDAQAAAASASADAAAEAGQREAAQNAAAVAQGNAAAANARADMAAQAAQSAAADAAAVRAAAAQPVATTIETTTTQPAARKTTTVKKAPVRRTTRTTVSRPATASTTTTTTVKTEPR
;
A
#
# COMPACT_ATOMS: atom_id res chain seq x y z
N MET A 1 -22.35 -4.28 -33.64
CA MET A 1 -21.38 -4.26 -34.76
C MET A 1 -21.56 -5.52 -35.58
N LYS A 2 -21.91 -5.37 -36.87
CA LYS A 2 -22.29 -6.47 -37.77
C LYS A 2 -21.18 -6.57 -38.82
N PHE A 3 -20.27 -7.53 -38.65
CA PHE A 3 -19.16 -7.74 -39.58
C PHE A 3 -19.65 -8.60 -40.76
N LEU A 4 -19.66 -8.00 -41.95
CA LEU A 4 -19.91 -8.67 -43.23
C LEU A 4 -18.80 -9.71 -43.49
N MET A 5 -19.17 -10.99 -43.55
CA MET A 5 -18.34 -12.05 -44.11
C MET A 5 -18.35 -11.95 -45.65
N ARG A 6 -17.23 -11.49 -46.21
CA ARG A 6 -16.89 -11.73 -47.63
C ARG A 6 -16.26 -13.12 -47.73
N GLY A 7 -17.09 -14.14 -47.99
CA GLY A 7 -16.62 -15.45 -48.40
C GLY A 7 -16.17 -15.40 -49.85
N ALA A 8 -14.86 -15.47 -50.09
CA ALA A 8 -14.31 -15.72 -51.42
C ALA A 8 -14.50 -17.21 -51.73
N ALA A 9 -15.35 -17.50 -52.71
CA ALA A 9 -15.53 -18.83 -53.25
C ALA A 9 -14.24 -19.27 -53.97
N VAL A 10 -13.59 -20.29 -53.42
CA VAL A 10 -12.44 -20.98 -54.04
C VAL A 10 -12.95 -21.66 -55.31
N THR A 11 -12.50 -21.16 -56.46
CA THR A 11 -12.84 -21.68 -57.78
C THR A 11 -12.17 -23.04 -57.96
N ALA A 12 -12.96 -24.07 -58.27
CA ALA A 12 -12.47 -25.43 -58.51
C ALA A 12 -11.48 -25.44 -59.69
N LEU A 13 -10.21 -25.76 -59.39
CA LEU A 13 -9.15 -25.93 -60.38
C LEU A 13 -9.37 -27.27 -61.11
N LEU A 14 -9.80 -27.19 -62.38
CA LEU A 14 -9.86 -28.33 -63.30
C LEU A 14 -8.45 -28.91 -63.47
N VAL A 15 -8.21 -30.10 -62.90
CA VAL A 15 -6.98 -30.87 -63.12
C VAL A 15 -7.04 -31.45 -64.53
N ALA A 16 -6.40 -30.78 -65.48
CA ALA A 16 -6.09 -31.37 -66.78
C ALA A 16 -5.09 -32.52 -66.55
N THR A 17 -5.49 -33.75 -66.89
CA THR A 17 -4.62 -34.92 -66.88
C THR A 17 -3.51 -34.74 -67.92
N PRO A 18 -2.23 -34.96 -67.57
CA PRO A 18 -1.15 -34.83 -68.55
C PRO A 18 -1.25 -35.99 -69.55
N SER A 19 -1.59 -35.68 -70.80
CA SER A 19 -1.38 -36.62 -71.89
C SER A 19 0.14 -36.87 -72.00
N LEU A 20 0.53 -38.14 -72.08
CA LEU A 20 1.91 -38.63 -72.07
C LEU A 20 2.73 -38.24 -73.34
N ALA A 21 2.30 -37.22 -74.08
CA ALA A 21 2.96 -36.67 -75.27
C ALA A 21 3.39 -35.20 -75.11
N GLN A 22 3.39 -34.66 -73.88
CA GLN A 22 3.86 -33.30 -73.59
C GLN A 22 5.38 -33.18 -73.85
N SER A 23 5.81 -32.23 -74.70
CA SER A 23 7.23 -32.04 -74.99
C SER A 23 8.01 -31.68 -73.70
N ARG A 24 9.31 -32.01 -73.63
CA ARG A 24 10.13 -31.65 -72.45
C ARG A 24 10.16 -30.13 -72.19
N ILE A 25 10.03 -29.31 -73.22
CA ILE A 25 9.95 -27.84 -73.11
C ILE A 25 8.64 -27.44 -72.43
N ASP A 26 7.53 -28.02 -72.82
CA ASP A 26 6.24 -27.69 -72.23
C ASP A 26 6.20 -28.10 -70.75
N ARG A 27 6.80 -29.25 -70.41
CA ARG A 27 6.97 -29.65 -69.00
C ARG A 27 7.82 -28.65 -68.20
N ALA A 28 8.91 -28.14 -68.77
CA ALA A 28 9.76 -27.13 -68.12
C ALA A 28 9.01 -25.80 -67.91
N ARG A 29 8.23 -25.35 -68.91
CA ARG A 29 7.37 -24.17 -68.80
C ARG A 29 6.32 -24.35 -67.71
N THR A 30 5.62 -25.48 -67.69
CA THR A 30 4.63 -25.80 -66.65
C THR A 30 5.26 -25.79 -65.26
N ALA A 31 6.47 -26.35 -65.09
CA ALA A 31 7.16 -26.36 -63.81
C ALA A 31 7.51 -24.93 -63.31
N VAL A 32 7.98 -24.05 -64.20
CA VAL A 32 8.27 -22.65 -63.85
C VAL A 32 7.00 -21.89 -63.49
N THR A 33 5.89 -22.11 -64.21
CA THR A 33 4.60 -21.50 -63.89
C THR A 33 4.08 -21.96 -62.53
N GLU A 34 4.16 -23.27 -62.23
CA GLU A 34 3.78 -23.81 -60.92
C GLU A 34 4.64 -23.22 -59.80
N ALA A 35 5.96 -23.18 -59.98
CA ALA A 35 6.87 -22.59 -59.02
C ALA A 35 6.61 -21.10 -58.80
N THR A 36 6.31 -20.35 -59.88
CA THR A 36 5.92 -18.93 -59.79
C THR A 36 4.66 -18.77 -58.97
N ALA A 37 3.61 -19.56 -59.25
CA ALA A 37 2.36 -19.49 -58.50
C ALA A 37 2.56 -19.83 -57.00
N LYS A 38 3.43 -20.79 -56.67
CA LYS A 38 3.75 -21.14 -55.28
C LYS A 38 4.52 -20.04 -54.55
N VAL A 39 5.51 -19.43 -55.20
CA VAL A 39 6.26 -18.29 -54.64
C VAL A 39 5.33 -17.10 -54.40
N GLU A 40 4.45 -16.78 -55.35
CA GLU A 40 3.45 -15.71 -55.20
C GLU A 40 2.41 -16.01 -54.11
N ALA A 41 1.98 -17.27 -54.00
CA ALA A 41 1.07 -17.71 -52.93
C ALA A 41 1.72 -17.59 -51.55
N ALA A 42 2.98 -18.01 -51.41
CA ALA A 42 3.75 -17.87 -50.17
C ALA A 42 3.96 -16.39 -49.81
N GLN A 43 4.27 -15.55 -50.80
CA GLN A 43 4.39 -14.10 -50.60
C GLN A 43 3.07 -13.48 -50.12
N THR A 44 1.96 -13.81 -50.77
CA THR A 44 0.61 -13.33 -50.40
C THR A 44 0.20 -13.82 -49.01
N ALA A 45 0.59 -15.03 -48.63
CA ALA A 45 0.39 -15.59 -47.29
C ALA A 45 1.25 -14.91 -46.21
N GLY A 46 2.15 -14.01 -46.59
CA GLY A 46 2.99 -13.23 -45.69
C GLY A 46 4.33 -13.87 -45.37
N ALA A 47 4.75 -14.90 -46.11
CA ALA A 47 6.04 -15.56 -45.88
C ALA A 47 7.23 -14.61 -46.02
N GLN A 48 7.10 -13.52 -46.78
CA GLN A 48 8.14 -12.50 -46.87
C GLN A 48 8.41 -11.79 -45.52
N THR A 49 7.39 -11.66 -44.67
CA THR A 49 7.49 -10.99 -43.37
C THR A 49 8.00 -11.94 -42.28
N TYR A 50 7.61 -13.22 -42.35
CA TYR A 50 7.84 -14.18 -41.27
C TYR A 50 8.92 -15.23 -41.60
N ALA A 51 9.29 -15.40 -42.87
CA ALA A 51 10.30 -16.36 -43.35
C ALA A 51 11.13 -15.77 -44.51
N GLY A 52 11.58 -14.52 -44.34
CA GLY A 52 12.21 -13.73 -45.42
C GLY A 52 13.45 -14.39 -46.05
N GLU A 53 14.28 -15.07 -45.26
CA GLU A 53 15.48 -15.74 -45.78
C GLU A 53 15.12 -16.91 -46.72
N THR A 54 14.17 -17.74 -46.32
CA THR A 54 13.73 -18.91 -47.10
C THR A 54 12.98 -18.47 -48.36
N MET A 55 12.17 -17.39 -48.26
CA MET A 55 11.56 -16.75 -49.43
C MET A 55 12.59 -16.21 -50.41
N ALA A 56 13.64 -15.54 -49.94
CA ALA A 56 14.70 -15.01 -50.81
C ALA A 56 15.40 -16.13 -51.60
N LYS A 57 15.65 -17.28 -50.95
CA LYS A 57 16.20 -18.48 -51.62
C LYS A 57 15.24 -19.06 -52.66
N ALA A 58 13.93 -19.04 -52.39
CA ALA A 58 12.91 -19.50 -53.33
C ALA A 58 12.84 -18.62 -54.59
N GLU A 59 12.90 -17.29 -54.41
CA GLU A 59 12.94 -16.31 -55.50
C GLU A 59 14.21 -16.42 -56.35
N GLU A 60 15.37 -16.63 -55.71
CA GLU A 60 16.64 -16.87 -56.39
C GLU A 60 16.59 -18.13 -57.26
N ALA A 61 16.10 -19.24 -56.70
CA ALA A 61 15.90 -20.49 -57.42
C ALA A 61 14.96 -20.30 -58.62
N LEU A 62 13.85 -19.58 -58.43
CA LEU A 62 12.92 -19.29 -59.51
C LEU A 62 13.55 -18.45 -60.62
N ARG A 63 14.40 -17.48 -60.27
CA ARG A 63 15.14 -16.67 -61.25
C ARG A 63 16.13 -17.52 -62.03
N PHE A 64 16.86 -18.43 -61.37
CA PHE A 64 17.78 -19.35 -62.04
C PHE A 64 17.02 -20.32 -62.96
N ALA A 65 15.87 -20.84 -62.53
CA ALA A 65 15.00 -21.68 -63.38
C ALA A 65 14.55 -20.94 -64.65
N LYS A 66 14.17 -19.66 -64.53
CA LYS A 66 13.77 -18.82 -65.67
C LYS A 66 14.92 -18.56 -66.65
N ASP A 67 16.13 -18.33 -66.15
CA ASP A 67 17.33 -18.16 -67.00
C ASP A 67 17.68 -19.46 -67.74
N GLN A 68 17.64 -20.60 -67.05
CA GLN A 68 17.87 -21.91 -67.67
C GLN A 68 16.82 -22.26 -68.73
N LEU A 69 15.57 -21.85 -68.53
CA LEU A 69 14.50 -22.03 -69.51
C LEU A 69 14.76 -21.18 -70.77
N ALA A 70 15.24 -19.95 -70.61
CA ALA A 70 15.59 -19.07 -71.73
C ALA A 70 16.78 -19.59 -72.55
N ARG A 71 17.65 -20.40 -71.92
CA ARG A 71 18.80 -21.08 -72.56
C ARG A 71 18.49 -22.50 -73.04
N ASP A 72 17.22 -22.91 -73.07
CA ASP A 72 16.75 -24.25 -73.45
C ASP A 72 17.28 -25.42 -72.58
N HIS A 73 17.78 -25.16 -71.38
CA HIS A 73 18.24 -26.17 -70.41
C HIS A 73 17.07 -26.79 -69.62
N ARG A 74 16.28 -27.63 -70.30
CA ARG A 74 15.01 -28.21 -69.80
C ARG A 74 15.14 -28.95 -68.47
N ASP A 75 16.10 -29.88 -68.37
CA ASP A 75 16.23 -30.73 -67.18
C ASP A 75 16.71 -29.90 -65.97
N SER A 76 17.64 -28.95 -66.18
CA SER A 76 18.07 -28.01 -65.14
C SER A 76 16.92 -27.09 -64.71
N THR A 77 16.10 -26.62 -65.65
CA THR A 77 14.92 -25.79 -65.36
C THR A 77 13.94 -26.52 -64.45
N ILE A 78 13.63 -27.79 -64.75
CA ILE A 78 12.69 -28.59 -63.95
C ILE A 78 13.22 -28.81 -62.54
N ASN A 79 14.51 -29.12 -62.39
CA ASN A 79 15.13 -29.34 -61.08
C ASN A 79 15.11 -28.06 -60.24
N GLU A 80 15.46 -26.92 -60.82
CA GLU A 80 15.46 -25.66 -60.08
C GLU A 80 14.05 -25.15 -59.78
N ALA A 81 13.10 -25.30 -60.70
CA ALA A 81 11.70 -24.96 -60.44
C ALA A 81 11.13 -25.79 -59.28
N ARG A 82 11.47 -27.08 -59.19
CA ARG A 82 11.09 -27.92 -58.03
C ARG A 82 11.77 -27.46 -56.75
N ARG A 83 13.04 -27.06 -56.82
CA ARG A 83 13.76 -26.48 -55.67
C ARG A 83 13.09 -25.19 -55.19
N ALA A 84 12.72 -24.30 -56.10
CA ALA A 84 11.97 -23.07 -55.80
C ALA A 84 10.62 -23.39 -55.14
N SER A 85 9.85 -24.33 -55.69
CA SER A 85 8.59 -24.78 -55.09
C SER A 85 8.77 -25.33 -53.67
N GLY A 86 9.76 -26.20 -53.46
CA GLY A 86 10.03 -26.76 -52.13
C GLY A 86 10.46 -25.71 -51.11
N LEU A 87 11.25 -24.71 -51.53
CA LEU A 87 11.63 -23.57 -50.70
C LEU A 87 10.43 -22.67 -50.38
N ALA A 88 9.52 -22.45 -51.32
CA ALA A 88 8.29 -21.69 -51.08
C ALA A 88 7.36 -22.39 -50.07
N ASP A 89 7.19 -23.71 -50.21
CA ASP A 89 6.41 -24.51 -49.27
C ASP A 89 7.05 -24.51 -47.86
N GLN A 90 8.39 -24.61 -47.79
CA GLN A 90 9.13 -24.50 -46.55
C GLN A 90 8.96 -23.11 -45.91
N ALA A 91 9.08 -22.04 -46.70
CA ALA A 91 8.91 -20.68 -46.23
C ALA A 91 7.50 -20.44 -45.68
N LEU A 92 6.47 -21.00 -46.30
CA LEU A 92 5.10 -20.94 -45.79
C LEU A 92 4.98 -21.59 -44.40
N ALA A 93 5.51 -22.82 -44.25
CA ALA A 93 5.47 -23.53 -42.98
C ALA A 93 6.27 -22.81 -41.86
N GLU A 94 7.42 -22.22 -42.21
CA GLU A 94 8.19 -21.39 -41.29
C GLU A 94 7.45 -20.09 -40.93
N ALA A 95 6.79 -19.47 -41.91
CA ALA A 95 6.03 -18.26 -41.71
C ALA A 95 4.86 -18.46 -40.75
N GLU A 96 4.12 -19.56 -40.88
CA GLU A 96 3.04 -19.92 -39.96
C GLU A 96 3.57 -20.12 -38.54
N ARG A 97 4.64 -20.91 -38.38
CA ARG A 97 5.28 -21.12 -37.06
C ARG A 97 5.76 -19.80 -36.44
N ASN A 98 6.43 -18.95 -37.21
CA ASN A 98 6.96 -17.68 -36.74
C ASN A 98 5.87 -16.67 -36.42
N LYS A 99 4.76 -16.68 -37.18
CA LYS A 99 3.58 -15.87 -36.91
C LYS A 99 2.92 -16.31 -35.61
N ASP A 100 2.71 -17.60 -35.42
CA ASP A 100 2.11 -18.14 -34.19
C ASP A 100 2.98 -17.85 -32.96
N ALA A 101 4.30 -18.00 -33.09
CA ALA A 101 5.26 -17.65 -32.04
C ALA A 101 5.19 -16.15 -31.67
N ARG A 102 5.11 -15.26 -32.67
CA ARG A 102 4.94 -13.81 -32.42
C ARG A 102 3.61 -13.50 -31.73
N MET A 103 2.52 -14.12 -32.17
CA MET A 103 1.20 -13.92 -31.54
C MET A 103 1.17 -14.46 -30.11
N ALA A 104 1.87 -15.56 -29.82
CA ALA A 104 2.03 -16.08 -28.47
C ALA A 104 2.83 -15.10 -27.59
N ALA A 105 3.99 -14.65 -28.06
CA ALA A 105 4.81 -13.66 -27.35
C ALA A 105 4.05 -12.35 -27.07
N GLU A 106 3.23 -11.89 -28.01
CA GLU A 106 2.40 -10.70 -27.79
C GLU A 106 1.33 -10.92 -26.71
N ARG A 107 0.69 -12.08 -26.68
CA ARG A 107 -0.27 -12.42 -25.62
C ARG A 107 0.38 -12.47 -24.24
N ASP A 108 1.57 -13.06 -24.16
CA ASP A 108 2.34 -13.14 -22.92
C ASP A 108 2.75 -11.74 -22.45
N ALA A 109 3.29 -10.91 -23.35
CA ALA A 109 3.62 -9.52 -23.05
C ALA A 109 2.41 -8.69 -22.57
N ARG A 110 1.22 -8.90 -23.17
CA ARG A 110 -0.02 -8.25 -22.71
C ARG A 110 -0.43 -8.74 -21.33
N ARG A 111 -0.28 -10.02 -21.03
CA ARG A 111 -0.58 -10.60 -19.71
C ARG A 111 0.35 -10.03 -18.65
N ASP A 112 1.64 -9.92 -18.95
CA ASP A 112 2.63 -9.34 -18.04
C ASP A 112 2.36 -7.86 -17.77
N ALA A 113 2.00 -7.09 -18.82
CA ALA A 113 1.61 -5.70 -18.68
C ALA A 113 0.34 -5.54 -17.81
N GLN A 114 -0.64 -6.43 -17.95
CA GLN A 114 -1.84 -6.44 -17.10
C GLN A 114 -1.51 -6.77 -15.65
N ALA A 115 -0.63 -7.74 -15.40
CA ALA A 115 -0.19 -8.09 -14.06
C ALA A 115 0.55 -6.91 -13.39
N ALA A 116 1.44 -6.24 -14.12
CA ALA A 116 2.14 -5.05 -13.63
C ALA A 116 1.19 -3.88 -13.35
N ALA A 117 0.16 -3.68 -14.19
CA ALA A 117 -0.85 -2.66 -13.95
C ALA A 117 -1.71 -2.98 -12.71
N ALA A 118 -2.03 -4.26 -12.47
CA ALA A 118 -2.76 -4.71 -11.30
C ALA A 118 -1.95 -4.58 -10.01
N SER A 119 -0.63 -4.84 -10.03
CA SER A 119 0.22 -4.58 -8.86
C SER A 119 0.31 -3.10 -8.55
N ALA A 120 0.51 -2.26 -9.57
CA ALA A 120 0.59 -0.80 -9.38
C ALA A 120 -0.71 -0.21 -8.80
N SER A 121 -1.87 -0.72 -9.20
CA SER A 121 -3.15 -0.26 -8.64
C SER A 121 -3.36 -0.72 -7.20
N ALA A 122 -2.89 -1.92 -6.84
CA ALA A 122 -2.90 -2.41 -5.47
C ALA A 122 -2.00 -1.56 -4.55
N ASP A 123 -0.80 -1.21 -5.02
CA ASP A 123 0.14 -0.35 -4.29
C ASP A 123 -0.45 1.06 -4.06
N ALA A 124 -1.04 1.66 -5.09
CA ALA A 124 -1.69 2.96 -4.98
C ALA A 124 -2.88 2.94 -3.99
N ALA A 125 -3.67 1.86 -3.98
CA ALA A 125 -4.76 1.69 -3.03
C ALA A 125 -4.24 1.52 -1.58
N ALA A 126 -3.14 0.79 -1.39
CA ALA A 126 -2.51 0.62 -0.09
C ALA A 126 -1.97 1.97 0.45
N GLU A 127 -1.32 2.77 -0.39
CA GLU A 127 -0.88 4.11 -0.01
C GLU A 127 -2.04 5.04 0.35
N ALA A 128 -3.13 5.01 -0.41
CA ALA A 128 -4.31 5.80 -0.11
C ALA A 128 -4.89 5.43 1.27
N GLY A 129 -4.99 4.13 1.57
CA GLY A 129 -5.45 3.64 2.86
C GLY A 129 -4.52 4.06 4.02
N GLN A 130 -3.20 4.05 3.81
CA GLN A 130 -2.26 4.54 4.81
C GLN A 130 -2.40 6.05 5.08
N ARG A 131 -2.60 6.85 4.03
CA ARG A 131 -2.82 8.30 4.16
C ARG A 131 -4.11 8.61 4.90
N GLU A 132 -5.19 7.88 4.61
CA GLU A 132 -6.46 8.02 5.32
C GLU A 132 -6.33 7.63 6.80
N ALA A 133 -5.66 6.52 7.09
CA ALA A 133 -5.39 6.11 8.47
C ALA A 133 -4.58 7.16 9.24
N ALA A 134 -3.57 7.75 8.61
CA ALA A 134 -2.76 8.83 9.20
C ALA A 134 -3.59 10.11 9.45
N GLN A 135 -4.48 10.48 8.52
CA GLN A 135 -5.39 11.62 8.70
C GLN A 135 -6.37 11.40 9.85
N ASN A 136 -6.96 10.20 9.93
CA ASN A 136 -7.87 9.84 11.03
C ASN A 136 -7.14 9.85 12.39
N ALA A 137 -5.93 9.30 12.45
CA ALA A 137 -5.10 9.36 13.67
C ALA A 137 -4.77 10.80 14.08
N ALA A 138 -4.45 11.67 13.12
CA ALA A 138 -4.20 13.08 13.37
C ALA A 138 -5.46 13.81 13.90
N ALA A 139 -6.63 13.56 13.31
CA ALA A 139 -7.90 14.13 13.77
C ALA A 139 -8.23 13.70 15.20
N VAL A 140 -8.04 12.42 15.52
CA VAL A 140 -8.22 11.90 16.90
C VAL A 140 -7.24 12.57 17.87
N ALA A 141 -5.96 12.71 17.49
CA ALA A 141 -4.97 13.38 18.32
C ALA A 141 -5.33 14.86 18.58
N GLN A 142 -5.81 15.57 17.56
CA GLN A 142 -6.27 16.96 17.69
C GLN A 142 -7.49 17.07 18.62
N GLY A 143 -8.47 16.18 18.49
CA GLY A 143 -9.63 16.14 19.38
C GLY A 143 -9.23 15.89 20.84
N ASN A 144 -8.30 14.96 21.07
CA ASN A 144 -7.77 14.66 22.40
C ASN A 144 -7.02 15.84 23.00
N ALA A 145 -6.20 16.53 22.21
CA ALA A 145 -5.48 17.72 22.64
C ALA A 145 -6.44 18.87 23.02
N ALA A 146 -7.46 19.12 22.20
CA ALA A 146 -8.49 20.11 22.50
C ALA A 146 -9.25 19.78 23.81
N ALA A 147 -9.63 18.51 24.01
CA ALA A 147 -10.28 18.05 25.23
C ALA A 147 -9.38 18.13 26.48
N ALA A 148 -8.06 17.95 26.32
CA ALA A 148 -7.10 18.16 27.39
C ALA A 148 -6.97 19.65 27.76
N ASN A 149 -6.87 20.53 26.76
CA ASN A 149 -6.79 21.98 26.97
C ASN A 149 -8.05 22.51 27.67
N ALA A 150 -9.24 22.11 27.23
CA ALA A 150 -10.50 22.51 27.88
C ALA A 150 -10.56 22.10 29.36
N ARG A 151 -10.06 20.90 29.69
CA ARG A 151 -9.96 20.44 31.09
C ARG A 151 -8.95 21.26 31.90
N ALA A 152 -7.82 21.64 31.30
CA ALA A 152 -6.84 22.50 31.94
C ALA A 152 -7.42 23.89 32.24
N ASP A 153 -8.16 24.48 31.29
CA ASP A 153 -8.80 25.79 31.48
C ASP A 153 -9.86 25.75 32.59
N MET A 154 -10.70 24.71 32.62
CA MET A 154 -11.68 24.52 33.70
C MET A 154 -11.00 24.34 35.07
N ALA A 155 -9.91 23.58 35.13
CA ALA A 155 -9.15 23.40 36.37
C ALA A 155 -8.52 24.72 36.85
N ALA A 156 -8.00 25.54 35.93
CA ALA A 156 -7.46 26.86 36.25
C ALA A 156 -8.52 27.81 36.80
N GLN A 157 -9.72 27.83 36.19
CA GLN A 157 -10.85 28.64 36.69
C GLN A 157 -11.30 28.19 38.09
N ALA A 158 -11.44 26.87 38.31
CA ALA A 158 -11.79 26.33 39.62
C ALA A 158 -10.75 26.69 40.70
N ALA A 159 -9.45 26.64 40.36
CA ALA A 159 -8.38 27.06 41.26
C ALA A 159 -8.44 28.55 41.60
N GLN A 160 -8.76 29.41 40.62
CA GLN A 160 -8.93 30.85 40.83
C GLN A 160 -10.12 31.16 41.76
N SER A 161 -11.27 30.50 41.55
CA SER A 161 -12.44 30.64 42.43
C SER A 161 -12.13 30.20 43.86
N ALA A 162 -11.50 29.03 44.03
CA ALA A 162 -11.12 28.54 45.35
C ALA A 162 -10.11 29.47 46.07
N ALA A 163 -9.19 30.08 45.32
CA ALA A 163 -8.27 31.08 45.86
C ALA A 163 -8.99 32.35 46.31
N ALA A 164 -9.98 32.82 45.55
CA ALA A 164 -10.80 33.97 45.92
C ALA A 164 -11.64 33.70 47.18
N ASP A 165 -12.27 32.53 47.27
CA ASP A 165 -13.04 32.11 48.45
C ASP A 165 -12.14 32.04 49.69
N ALA A 166 -10.94 31.44 49.57
CA ALA A 166 -9.98 31.38 50.65
C ALA A 166 -9.49 32.77 51.09
N ALA A 167 -9.35 33.72 50.17
CA ALA A 167 -9.01 35.10 50.49
C ALA A 167 -10.17 35.81 51.22
N ALA A 168 -11.42 35.59 50.80
CA ALA A 168 -12.61 36.14 51.44
C ALA A 168 -12.77 35.65 52.89
N VAL A 169 -12.57 34.35 53.14
CA VAL A 169 -12.59 33.77 54.51
C VAL A 169 -11.51 34.42 55.38
N ARG A 170 -10.30 34.63 54.83
CA ARG A 170 -9.19 35.26 55.56
C ARG A 170 -9.46 36.73 55.88
N ALA A 171 -10.08 37.46 54.96
CA ALA A 171 -10.49 38.86 55.17
C ALA A 171 -11.60 38.96 56.23
N ALA A 172 -12.57 38.04 56.23
CA ALA A 172 -13.62 37.98 57.26
C ALA A 172 -13.03 37.71 58.66
N ALA A 173 -12.03 36.83 58.76
CA ALA A 173 -11.34 36.54 60.02
C ALA A 173 -10.48 37.71 60.55
N ALA A 174 -10.11 38.68 59.71
CA ALA A 174 -9.33 39.85 60.10
C ALA A 174 -10.18 41.01 60.64
N GLN A 175 -11.51 40.89 60.65
CA GLN A 175 -12.36 41.91 61.28
C GLN A 175 -12.19 41.87 62.80
N PRO A 176 -11.98 43.03 63.46
CA PRO A 176 -11.77 43.07 64.90
C PRO A 176 -13.07 42.67 65.61
N VAL A 177 -13.09 41.45 66.17
CA VAL A 177 -14.05 41.10 67.19
C VAL A 177 -13.71 41.91 68.45
N ALA A 178 -14.66 42.71 68.91
CA ALA A 178 -14.54 43.40 70.19
C ALA A 178 -14.62 42.35 71.32
N THR A 179 -13.48 41.76 71.66
CA THR A 179 -13.35 40.94 72.86
C THR A 179 -13.19 41.86 74.07
N THR A 180 -14.27 42.03 74.83
CA THR A 180 -14.21 42.58 76.19
C THR A 180 -13.59 41.51 77.10
N ILE A 181 -12.37 41.74 77.57
CA ILE A 181 -11.70 40.86 78.54
C ILE A 181 -12.03 41.38 79.95
N GLU A 182 -12.91 40.67 80.65
CA GLU A 182 -13.11 40.87 82.09
C GLU A 182 -12.06 40.06 82.86
N THR A 183 -11.13 40.74 83.53
CA THR A 183 -10.10 40.09 84.35
C THR A 183 -10.58 40.03 85.80
N THR A 184 -11.04 38.87 86.24
CA THR A 184 -11.38 38.63 87.66
C THR A 184 -10.26 37.86 88.34
N THR A 185 -9.44 38.55 89.13
CA THR A 185 -8.41 37.94 89.97
C THR A 185 -9.05 37.37 91.23
N THR A 186 -9.02 36.04 91.40
CA THR A 186 -9.35 35.39 92.68
C THR A 186 -8.13 34.65 93.22
N GLN A 187 -7.79 34.97 94.48
CA GLN A 187 -6.69 34.37 95.23
C GLN A 187 -7.14 33.04 95.86
N PRO A 188 -6.58 31.88 95.51
CA PRO A 188 -6.93 30.64 96.19
C PRO A 188 -6.30 30.57 97.58
N ALA A 189 -7.13 30.25 98.58
CA ALA A 189 -6.69 29.91 99.92
C ALA A 189 -5.91 28.56 99.95
N ALA A 190 -4.91 28.49 100.81
CA ALA A 190 -4.00 27.35 100.95
C ALA A 190 -4.73 26.03 101.26
N ARG A 191 -4.44 24.98 100.48
CA ARG A 191 -4.97 23.64 100.69
C ARG A 191 -3.90 22.72 101.31
N LYS A 192 -4.27 22.08 102.41
CA LYS A 192 -3.44 21.14 103.18
C LYS A 192 -3.15 19.85 102.39
N THR A 193 -1.91 19.40 102.42
CA THR A 193 -1.45 18.12 101.89
C THR A 193 -1.78 16.96 102.83
N THR A 194 -2.37 15.89 102.31
CA THR A 194 -2.45 14.58 102.99
C THR A 194 -1.64 13.54 102.22
N THR A 195 -0.73 12.88 102.92
CA THR A 195 0.17 11.84 102.41
C THR A 195 -0.49 10.47 102.58
N VAL A 196 -0.57 9.66 101.53
CA VAL A 196 -0.98 8.24 101.63
C VAL A 196 0.15 7.35 101.13
N LYS A 197 0.60 6.42 101.98
CA LYS A 197 1.61 5.40 101.67
C LYS A 197 0.96 4.19 100.99
N LYS A 198 1.55 3.66 99.91
CA LYS A 198 1.34 2.28 99.45
C LYS A 198 2.65 1.62 98.99
N ALA A 199 2.70 0.31 99.21
CA ALA A 199 3.85 -0.60 99.24
C ALA A 199 4.28 -1.11 97.82
N PRO A 200 5.40 -1.85 97.68
CA PRO A 200 6.26 -1.81 96.50
C PRO A 200 5.89 -2.82 95.40
N VAL A 201 6.05 -2.43 94.14
CA VAL A 201 6.16 -3.36 92.99
C VAL A 201 7.34 -2.95 92.10
N ARG A 202 8.15 -3.98 91.82
CA ARG A 202 9.36 -4.14 91.01
C ARG A 202 9.96 -2.96 90.21
N ARG A 203 11.27 -2.87 90.44
CA ARG A 203 12.33 -2.00 89.92
C ARG A 203 12.55 -2.13 88.40
N THR A 204 12.41 -1.01 87.69
CA THR A 204 13.11 -0.76 86.42
C THR A 204 13.74 0.62 86.51
N THR A 205 15.04 0.68 86.25
CA THR A 205 15.89 1.87 86.31
C THR A 205 15.44 2.92 85.30
N ARG A 206 15.03 4.10 85.77
CA ARG A 206 14.80 5.27 84.93
C ARG A 206 15.59 6.45 85.48
N THR A 207 16.48 6.96 84.66
CA THR A 207 17.32 8.13 84.87
C THR A 207 16.45 9.34 85.23
N THR A 208 16.71 9.93 86.39
CA THR A 208 16.11 11.18 86.85
C THR A 208 16.89 12.37 86.32
N VAL A 209 16.19 13.28 85.63
CA VAL A 209 16.65 14.65 85.36
C VAL A 209 15.82 15.57 86.25
N SER A 210 16.45 16.29 87.17
CA SER A 210 15.75 17.30 87.98
C SER A 210 15.44 18.51 87.11
N ARG A 211 14.15 18.81 86.91
CA ARG A 211 13.69 20.05 86.28
C ARG A 211 13.14 20.97 87.38
N PRO A 212 13.51 22.26 87.44
CA PRO A 212 12.99 23.18 88.44
C PRO A 212 11.47 23.34 88.29
N ALA A 213 10.79 23.48 89.43
CA ALA A 213 9.35 23.66 89.51
C ALA A 213 8.94 25.00 88.89
N THR A 214 8.31 24.96 87.72
CA THR A 214 7.58 26.08 87.13
C THR A 214 6.27 26.26 87.87
N ALA A 215 6.04 27.46 88.40
CA ALA A 215 4.73 27.89 88.88
C ALA A 215 3.68 27.68 87.77
N SER A 216 2.60 26.96 88.07
CA SER A 216 1.48 26.80 87.14
C SER A 216 0.54 27.99 87.26
N THR A 217 0.53 28.85 86.25
CA THR A 217 -0.56 29.81 86.06
C THR A 217 -1.65 29.12 85.27
N THR A 218 -2.82 28.91 85.87
CA THR A 218 -4.01 28.49 85.13
C THR A 218 -4.71 29.73 84.62
N THR A 219 -4.61 30.00 83.33
CA THR A 219 -5.43 31.01 82.66
C THR A 219 -6.70 30.34 82.15
N THR A 220 -7.84 30.67 82.74
CA THR A 220 -9.16 30.26 82.23
C THR A 220 -9.70 31.39 81.37
N THR A 221 -9.78 31.17 80.06
CA THR A 221 -10.39 32.13 79.13
C THR A 221 -11.82 31.69 78.86
N THR A 222 -12.81 32.44 79.36
CA THR A 222 -14.22 32.25 79.00
C THR A 222 -14.54 33.20 77.84
N VAL A 223 -14.75 32.66 76.65
CA VAL A 223 -15.22 33.44 75.50
C VAL A 223 -16.74 33.42 75.51
N LYS A 224 -17.36 34.59 75.70
CA LYS A 224 -18.81 34.76 75.52
C LYS A 224 -19.04 35.47 74.20
N THR A 225 -19.56 34.76 73.21
CA THR A 225 -19.97 35.32 71.92
C THR A 225 -21.48 35.58 71.99
N GLU A 226 -21.89 36.85 71.91
CA GLU A 226 -23.30 37.19 71.73
C GLU A 226 -23.61 37.31 70.23
N PRO A 227 -24.64 36.63 69.70
CA PRO A 227 -25.09 36.84 68.33
C PRO A 227 -25.84 38.18 68.22
N ARG A 228 -25.69 38.84 67.08
CA ARG A 228 -26.63 39.90 66.65
C ARG A 228 -27.88 39.30 66.04
#